data_AF-A0A5C5UE09-F1
#
_entry.id   AF-A0A5C5UE09-F1
#
_cell.length_a   1.000
_cell.length_b   1.000
_cell.length_c   1.000
_cell.angle_alpha   90.00
_cell.angle_beta   90.00
_cell.angle_gamma   90.00
#
_symmetry.space_group_name_H-M   'P 1'
#
loop_
_entity.id
_entity.type
_entity.pdbx_description
1 polymer ?
#
loop_
_entity_poly.entity_id
_entity_poly.type
_entity_poly.pdbx_seq_one_letter_code
_entity_poly.pdbx_strand_id
1 'polypeptide(L)'
;MNTSRIAGAGLVAVITALPDYVHNAWLRRAIIAALITGGIYVINNDEDPDNDISLEMLELDGTEDGPATTWLKIGGVAAAVYASAKADALVAAGLRKIGIRKPHTLLGALAGAVTYARTPLGIRK
;
A
#
# COMPACT_ATOMS: atom_id res chain seq x y z
N MET A 1 -15.16 6.67 15.15
CA MET A 1 -14.01 6.96 14.27
C MET A 1 -13.37 5.63 13.97
N ASN A 2 -13.40 5.15 12.72
CA ASN A 2 -13.04 3.75 12.43
C ASN A 2 -11.52 3.59 12.41
N THR A 3 -10.97 2.94 13.43
CA THR A 3 -9.52 2.74 13.63
C THR A 3 -8.84 2.13 12.42
N SER A 4 -9.48 1.17 11.75
CA SER A 4 -8.98 0.48 10.55
C SER A 4 -8.80 1.42 9.35
N ARG A 5 -9.69 2.42 9.20
CA ARG A 5 -9.57 3.44 8.13
C ARG A 5 -8.37 4.36 8.35
N ILE A 6 -8.15 4.77 9.59
CA ILE A 6 -7.01 5.61 9.97
C ILE A 6 -5.71 4.82 9.86
N ALA A 7 -5.71 3.57 10.30
CA ALA A 7 -4.55 2.68 10.23
C ALA A 7 -4.14 2.43 8.77
N GLY A 8 -5.08 2.10 7.88
CA GLY A 8 -4.79 1.88 6.46
C GLY A 8 -4.30 3.15 5.75
N ALA A 9 -4.96 4.29 5.99
CA ALA A 9 -4.53 5.58 5.44
C ALA A 9 -3.13 6.01 5.94
N GLY A 10 -2.88 5.82 7.23
CA GLY A 10 -1.59 6.11 7.87
C GLY A 10 -0.47 5.21 7.34
N LEU A 11 -0.73 3.92 7.18
CA LEU A 11 0.22 2.96 6.64
C LEU A 11 0.62 3.30 5.20
N VAL A 12 -0.35 3.65 4.34
CA VAL A 12 -0.08 4.13 2.97
C VAL A 12 0.77 5.41 3.02
N ALA A 13 0.39 6.39 3.85
CA ALA A 13 1.13 7.64 3.96
C ALA A 13 2.60 7.44 4.38
N VAL A 14 2.83 6.57 5.37
CA VAL A 14 4.17 6.26 5.88
C VAL A 14 5.01 5.53 4.82
N ILE A 15 4.47 4.50 4.19
CA ILE A 15 5.18 3.73 3.14
C ILE A 15 5.56 4.64 1.97
N THR A 16 4.64 5.50 1.53
CA THR A 16 4.91 6.43 0.42
C THR A 16 5.92 7.50 0.80
N ALA A 17 5.94 7.97 2.05
CA ALA A 17 6.88 9.00 2.52
C ALA A 17 8.31 8.49 2.74
N LEU A 18 8.47 7.18 2.95
CA LEU A 18 9.73 6.53 3.33
C LEU A 18 10.97 6.90 2.48
N PRO A 19 10.89 7.07 1.15
CA PRO A 19 12.04 7.43 0.32
C PRO A 19 12.72 8.76 0.68
N ASP A 20 12.01 9.71 1.30
CA ASP A 20 12.60 10.98 1.73
C ASP A 20 13.47 10.85 3.00
N TYR A 21 13.33 9.74 3.74
CA TYR A 21 13.99 9.52 5.02
C TYR A 21 14.99 8.35 4.97
N VAL A 22 14.65 7.28 4.25
CA VAL A 22 15.44 6.06 4.13
C VAL A 22 15.98 5.92 2.71
N HIS A 23 17.21 6.40 2.51
CA HIS A 23 17.85 6.42 1.19
C HIS A 23 18.29 5.02 0.72
N ASN A 24 18.70 4.15 1.65
CA ASN A 24 19.08 2.77 1.36
C ASN A 24 17.87 1.95 0.90
N ALA A 25 17.90 1.47 -0.33
CA ALA A 25 16.79 0.75 -0.94
C ALA A 25 16.46 -0.59 -0.25
N TRP A 26 17.47 -1.32 0.23
CA TRP A 26 17.27 -2.60 0.92
C TRP A 26 16.66 -2.40 2.30
N LEU A 27 17.19 -1.46 3.08
CA LEU A 27 16.62 -1.11 4.38
C LEU A 27 15.18 -0.61 4.22
N ARG A 28 14.92 0.23 3.21
CA ARG A 28 13.57 0.72 2.90
C ARG A 28 12.60 -0.42 2.60
N ARG A 29 13.02 -1.39 1.76
CA ARG A 29 12.21 -2.59 1.45
C ARG A 29 11.93 -3.43 2.70
N ALA A 30 12.93 -3.61 3.57
CA ALA A 30 12.76 -4.33 4.82
C ALA A 30 11.74 -3.64 5.75
N ILE A 31 11.80 -2.31 5.86
CA ILE A 31 10.83 -1.52 6.64
C ILE A 31 9.42 -1.66 6.04
N ILE A 32 9.28 -1.55 4.71
CA ILE A 32 7.97 -1.71 4.04
C ILE A 32 7.41 -3.11 4.30
N ALA A 33 8.22 -4.15 4.17
CA ALA A 33 7.80 -5.52 4.46
C ALA A 33 7.33 -5.65 5.92
N ALA A 34 8.10 -5.13 6.88
CA ALA A 34 7.71 -5.14 8.29
C ALA A 34 6.41 -4.37 8.57
N LEU A 35 6.20 -3.21 7.92
CA LEU A 35 4.96 -2.44 8.06
C LEU A 35 3.76 -3.18 7.49
N ILE A 36 3.89 -3.80 6.31
CA ILE A 36 2.81 -4.58 5.71
C ILE A 36 2.47 -5.79 6.59
N THR A 37 3.48 -6.57 7.02
CA THR A 37 3.26 -7.73 7.89
C THR A 37 2.66 -7.32 9.24
N GLY A 38 3.15 -6.23 9.85
CA GLY A 38 2.59 -5.70 11.09
C GLY A 38 1.17 -5.16 10.92
N GLY A 39 0.87 -4.51 9.79
CA GLY A 39 -0.47 -4.03 9.46
C GLY A 39 -1.46 -5.18 9.30
N ILE A 40 -1.08 -6.23 8.56
CA ILE A 40 -1.89 -7.45 8.41
C ILE A 40 -2.12 -8.10 9.79
N TYR A 41 -1.09 -8.19 10.63
CA TYR A 41 -1.23 -8.73 11.98
C TYR A 41 -2.24 -7.92 12.82
N VAL A 42 -2.16 -6.59 12.79
CA VAL A 42 -3.11 -5.72 13.52
C VAL A 42 -4.53 -5.88 13.00
N ILE A 43 -4.71 -5.97 11.67
CA ILE A 43 -6.03 -6.15 11.04
C ILE A 43 -6.63 -7.52 11.42
N ASN A 44 -5.84 -8.60 11.35
CA ASN A 44 -6.29 -9.96 11.68
C ASN A 44 -6.40 -10.26 13.18
N ASN A 45 -5.95 -9.35 14.06
CA ASN A 45 -6.18 -9.46 15.52
C ASN A 45 -7.29 -8.51 15.99
N ASP A 46 -7.98 -7.82 15.08
CA ASP A 46 -9.23 -7.15 15.40
C ASP A 46 -10.30 -8.22 15.67
N GLU A 47 -11.15 -8.04 16.68
CA GLU A 47 -12.20 -9.03 17.02
C GLU A 47 -13.39 -9.01 16.03
N ASP A 48 -13.30 -8.19 14.98
CA ASP A 48 -14.30 -8.03 13.93
C ASP A 48 -14.04 -9.04 12.78
N PRO A 49 -14.87 -10.09 12.63
CA PRO A 49 -14.67 -11.13 11.62
C PRO A 49 -14.77 -10.61 10.18
N ASP A 50 -15.34 -9.42 9.96
CA ASP A 50 -15.42 -8.79 8.63
C ASP A 50 -14.09 -8.11 8.21
N ASN A 51 -13.12 -7.96 9.12
CA ASN A 51 -11.79 -7.41 8.83
C ASN A 51 -10.73 -8.49 8.59
N ASP A 52 -11.02 -9.78 8.76
CA ASP A 52 -10.06 -10.86 8.56
C ASP A 52 -9.65 -10.98 7.09
N ILE A 53 -8.37 -10.76 6.79
CA ILE A 53 -7.83 -10.97 5.45
C ILE A 53 -7.69 -12.48 5.22
N SER A 54 -8.62 -13.07 4.46
CA SER A 54 -8.56 -14.48 4.05
C SER A 54 -7.74 -14.65 2.75
N LEU A 55 -7.14 -15.84 2.58
CA LEU A 55 -6.44 -16.20 1.33
C LEU A 55 -7.39 -16.20 0.11
N GLU A 56 -8.68 -16.45 0.35
CA GLU A 56 -9.76 -16.40 -0.63
C GLU A 56 -10.02 -14.97 -1.12
N MET A 57 -9.96 -13.98 -0.22
CA MET A 57 -10.05 -12.54 -0.55
C MET A 57 -8.87 -12.04 -1.39
N LEU A 58 -7.71 -12.69 -1.28
CA LEU A 58 -6.51 -12.39 -2.08
C LEU A 58 -6.58 -12.98 -3.50
N GLU A 59 -7.74 -13.51 -3.93
CA GLU A 59 -7.92 -14.24 -5.20
C GLU A 59 -6.85 -15.33 -5.41
N LEU A 60 -6.33 -15.86 -4.31
CA LEU A 60 -5.30 -16.89 -4.27
C LEU A 60 -5.94 -18.26 -4.03
N ASP A 61 -7.12 -18.47 -4.60
CA ASP A 61 -7.72 -19.78 -4.72
C ASP A 61 -6.90 -20.57 -5.76
N GLY A 62 -5.85 -21.21 -5.28
CA GLY A 62 -4.93 -22.03 -6.08
C GLY A 62 -5.57 -23.29 -6.68
N THR A 63 -6.90 -23.39 -6.70
CA THR A 63 -7.63 -24.55 -7.21
C THR A 63 -8.15 -24.38 -8.65
N GLU A 64 -8.22 -23.16 -9.20
CA GLU A 64 -8.71 -22.92 -10.57
C GLU A 64 -7.65 -22.45 -11.59
N ASP A 65 -6.58 -21.79 -11.15
CA ASP A 65 -5.60 -21.19 -12.07
C ASP A 65 -4.45 -22.15 -12.45
N GLY A 66 -4.36 -22.50 -13.73
CA GLY A 66 -3.19 -23.22 -14.26
C GLY A 66 -1.86 -22.45 -14.05
N PRO A 67 -0.69 -23.13 -14.10
CA PRO A 67 0.60 -22.49 -13.83
C PRO A 67 0.88 -21.23 -14.67
N ALA A 68 0.45 -21.22 -15.94
CA ALA A 68 0.61 -20.07 -16.83
C ALA A 68 -0.20 -18.85 -16.37
N THR A 69 -1.46 -19.05 -15.96
CA THR A 69 -2.32 -17.98 -15.43
C THR A 69 -1.75 -17.41 -14.14
N THR A 70 -1.23 -18.28 -13.26
CA THR A 70 -0.56 -17.87 -12.02
C THR A 70 0.66 -16.98 -12.31
N TRP A 71 1.57 -17.40 -13.20
CA TRP A 71 2.74 -16.60 -13.55
C TRP A 71 2.37 -15.29 -14.25
N LEU A 72 1.30 -15.28 -15.05
CA LEU A 72 0.78 -14.07 -15.67
C LEU A 72 0.26 -13.07 -14.62
N LYS A 73 -0.50 -13.53 -13.61
CA LYS A 73 -0.96 -12.69 -12.49
C LYS A 73 0.23 -12.11 -11.71
N ILE A 74 1.19 -12.95 -11.31
CA ILE A 74 2.40 -12.52 -10.60
C ILE A 74 3.18 -11.49 -11.44
N GLY A 75 3.41 -11.79 -12.72
CA GLY A 75 4.09 -10.90 -13.65
C GLY A 75 3.35 -9.57 -13.85
N GLY A 76 2.02 -9.62 -13.95
CA GLY A 76 1.15 -8.44 -14.06
C GLY A 76 1.24 -7.54 -12.83
N VAL A 77 1.15 -8.11 -11.63
CA VAL A 77 1.32 -7.36 -10.37
C VAL A 77 2.72 -6.76 -10.29
N ALA A 78 3.77 -7.53 -10.58
CA ALA A 78 5.15 -7.04 -10.57
C ALA A 78 5.36 -5.89 -11.57
N ALA A 79 4.80 -6.01 -12.78
CA ALA A 79 4.85 -4.97 -13.81
C ALA A 79 4.10 -3.70 -13.38
N ALA A 80 2.90 -3.85 -12.78
CA ALA A 80 2.14 -2.74 -12.24
C ALA A 80 2.91 -2.00 -11.13
N VAL A 81 3.47 -2.74 -10.16
CA VAL A 81 4.31 -2.17 -9.10
C VAL A 81 5.52 -1.43 -9.67
N TYR A 82 6.20 -2.00 -10.68
CA TYR A 82 7.32 -1.36 -11.34
C TYR A 82 6.92 -0.07 -12.06
N ALA A 83 5.82 -0.10 -12.82
CA ALA A 83 5.30 1.06 -13.54
C ALA A 83 4.90 2.18 -12.56
N SER A 84 4.22 1.85 -11.46
CA SER A 84 3.87 2.80 -10.40
C SER A 84 5.11 3.43 -9.78
N ALA A 85 6.14 2.63 -9.46
CA ALA A 85 7.38 3.18 -8.91
C ALA A 85 8.08 4.16 -9.86
N LYS A 86 8.00 3.94 -11.18
CA LYS A 86 8.51 4.86 -12.19
C LYS A 86 7.68 6.14 -12.28
N ALA A 87 6.36 6.03 -12.29
CA ALA A 87 5.46 7.18 -12.29
C ALA A 87 5.71 8.06 -11.06
N ASP A 88 5.81 7.46 -9.87
CA ASP A 88 6.11 8.15 -8.62
C ASP A 88 7.45 8.89 -8.68
N ALA A 89 8.49 8.27 -9.24
CA ALA A 89 9.79 8.91 -9.40
C ALA A 89 9.73 10.13 -10.33
N LEU A 90 8.95 10.07 -11.41
CA LEU A 90 8.75 11.19 -12.34
C LEU A 90 8.00 12.35 -11.67
N VAL A 91 6.91 12.04 -10.95
CA VAL A 91 6.14 13.03 -10.20
C VAL A 91 7.03 13.67 -9.13
N ALA A 92 7.76 12.87 -8.35
CA ALA A 92 8.66 13.37 -7.33
C ALA A 92 9.78 14.25 -7.91
N ALA A 93 10.33 13.89 -9.07
CA ALA A 93 11.30 14.71 -9.78
C ALA A 93 10.71 16.06 -10.22
N GLY A 94 9.47 16.06 -10.72
CA GLY A 94 8.73 17.30 -11.04
C GLY A 94 8.51 18.19 -9.81
N LEU A 95 8.06 17.60 -8.69
CA LEU A 95 7.87 18.31 -7.43
C LEU A 95 9.18 18.91 -6.89
N ARG A 96 10.31 18.22 -7.04
CA ARG A 96 11.63 18.76 -6.68
C ARG A 96 12.02 19.95 -7.54
N LYS A 97 11.69 19.95 -8.85
CA LYS A 97 11.98 21.08 -9.75
C LYS A 97 11.25 22.36 -9.34
N ILE A 98 10.07 22.26 -8.72
CA ILE A 98 9.32 23.41 -8.20
C ILE A 98 9.64 23.74 -6.73
N GLY A 99 10.70 23.14 -6.16
CA GLY A 99 11.23 23.49 -4.84
C GLY A 99 10.72 22.64 -3.67
N ILE A 100 9.92 21.60 -3.91
CA ILE A 100 9.47 20.70 -2.84
C ILE A 100 10.64 19.81 -2.41
N ARG A 101 11.13 20.05 -1.19
CA ARG A 101 12.29 19.34 -0.61
C ARG A 101 12.01 17.87 -0.29
N LYS A 102 10.76 17.55 0.08
CA LYS A 102 10.31 16.22 0.49
C LYS A 102 9.09 15.78 -0.33
N PRO A 103 9.28 15.46 -1.62
CA PRO A 103 8.18 15.17 -2.53
C PRO A 103 7.40 13.92 -2.12
N HIS A 104 8.07 12.89 -1.61
CA HIS A 104 7.42 11.63 -1.23
C HIS A 104 6.60 11.79 0.04
N THR A 105 7.00 12.66 0.96
CA THR A 105 6.21 13.02 2.14
C THR A 105 4.89 13.69 1.75
N LEU A 106 4.92 14.62 0.79
CA LEU A 106 3.71 15.25 0.27
C LEU A 106 2.81 14.22 -0.43
N LEU A 107 3.40 13.38 -1.29
CA LEU A 107 2.67 12.31 -1.98
C LEU A 107 2.06 11.33 -0.97
N GLY A 108 2.76 10.98 0.10
CA GLY A 108 2.25 10.14 1.16
C GLY A 108 1.08 10.77 1.91
N ALA A 109 1.16 12.05 2.24
CA ALA A 109 0.03 12.77 2.86
C ALA A 109 -1.20 12.78 1.94
N LEU A 110 -1.01 13.03 0.64
CA LEU A 110 -2.10 13.01 -0.35
C LEU A 110 -2.68 11.60 -0.52
N ALA A 111 -1.82 10.58 -0.66
CA ALA A 111 -2.24 9.19 -0.80
C ALA A 111 -3.02 8.72 0.43
N GLY A 112 -2.54 9.02 1.64
CA GLY A 112 -3.24 8.73 2.88
C GLY A 112 -4.61 9.43 2.95
N ALA A 113 -4.68 10.72 2.59
CA ALA A 113 -5.95 11.46 2.56
C ALA A 113 -6.95 10.86 1.57
N VAL A 114 -6.49 10.47 0.37
CA VAL A 114 -7.33 9.79 -0.63
C VAL A 114 -7.80 8.43 -0.13
N THR A 115 -6.92 7.63 0.46
CA THR A 115 -7.29 6.32 1.04
C THR A 115 -8.34 6.47 2.14
N TYR A 116 -8.15 7.44 3.03
CA TYR A 116 -9.12 7.73 4.09
C TYR A 116 -10.48 8.16 3.53
N ALA A 117 -10.49 9.01 2.51
CA ALA A 117 -11.72 9.51 1.88
C ALA A 117 -12.45 8.44 1.07
N ARG A 118 -11.72 7.50 0.45
CA ARG A 118 -12.29 6.44 -0.40
C ARG A 118 -12.91 5.29 0.40
N THR A 119 -12.54 5.09 1.66
CA THR A 119 -13.18 4.04 2.46
C THR A 119 -14.63 4.45 2.77
N PRO A 120 -15.64 3.65 2.41
CA PRO A 120 -17.04 4.02 2.60
C PRO A 120 -17.35 4.29 4.08
N LEU A 121 -18.27 5.22 4.33
CA LEU A 121 -18.94 5.33 5.62
C LEU A 121 -19.68 4.01 5.82
N GLY A 122 -19.41 3.28 6.90
CA GLY A 122 -20.13 2.03 7.19
C GLY A 122 -21.63 2.29 7.08
N ILE A 123 -22.24 1.75 6.03
CA ILE A 123 -23.68 1.79 5.88
C ILE A 123 -24.18 0.77 6.88
N ARG A 124 -24.62 1.24 8.05
CA ARG A 124 -25.46 0.45 8.94
C ARG A 124 -26.69 0.06 8.12
N LYS A 125 -26.86 -1.24 7.88
CA LYS A 125 -28.19 -1.83 7.71
C LYS A 125 -28.51 -2.60 8.98
#